data_AF-A0AAW2DCI7-F1
#
_entry.id   AF-A0AAW2DCI7-F1
#
_cell.length_a   1.000
_cell.length_b   1.000
_cell.length_c   1.000
_cell.angle_alpha   90.00
_cell.angle_beta   90.00
_cell.angle_gamma   90.00
#
_symmetry.space_group_name_H-M   'P 1'
#
loop_
_entity.id
_entity.type
_entity.pdbx_description
1 polymer ?
#
loop_
_entity_poly.entity_id
_entity_poly.type
_entity_poly.pdbx_seq_one_letter_code
_entity_poly.pdbx_strand_id
1 'polypeptide(L)'
;MLSVKTAYQVALRLIHQDGAERSNARMDGKDKLTKTELERWATTSWAIWNARNKYFFERVQMQPRTIMDHATGLLEDYQRLAASQNTS
;
A
#
# COMPACT_ATOMS: atom_id res chain seq x y z
N MET A 1 25.76 -4.90 0.36
CA MET A 1 24.48 -4.86 1.07
C MET A 1 24.09 -3.40 1.24
N LEU A 2 23.04 -2.92 0.56
CA LEU A 2 22.62 -1.51 0.67
C LEU A 2 21.99 -1.33 2.06
N SER A 3 22.59 -0.48 2.90
CA SER A 3 22.08 -0.15 4.22
C SER A 3 20.75 0.61 4.11
N VAL A 4 19.89 0.49 5.12
CA VAL A 4 18.65 1.28 5.26
C VAL A 4 18.91 2.78 5.06
N LYS A 5 20.07 3.26 5.52
CA LYS A 5 20.52 4.65 5.33
C LYS A 5 20.71 5.01 3.86
N THR A 6 21.25 4.09 3.06
CA THR A 6 21.45 4.30 1.62
C THR A 6 20.11 4.31 0.89
N ALA A 7 19.19 3.41 1.24
CA ALA A 7 17.84 3.41 0.67
C ALA A 7 17.07 4.71 0.98
N TYR A 8 17.17 5.20 2.22
CA TYR A 8 16.56 6.47 2.64
C TYR A 8 17.14 7.68 1.87
N GLN A 9 18.45 7.76 1.70
CA GLN A 9 19.08 8.84 0.94
C GLN A 9 18.73 8.81 -0.54
N VAL A 10 18.58 7.62 -1.14
CA VAL A 10 18.13 7.48 -2.53
C VAL A 10 16.67 7.93 -2.66
N ALA A 11 15.80 7.54 -1.72
CA ALA A 11 14.40 7.97 -1.72
C ALA A 11 14.26 9.49 -1.62
N LEU A 12 15.03 10.14 -0.74
CA LEU A 12 15.05 11.61 -0.62
C LEU A 12 15.48 12.28 -1.94
N ARG A 13 16.52 11.77 -2.59
CA ARG A 13 17.01 12.34 -3.87
C ARG A 13 15.96 12.25 -4.97
N LEU A 14 15.24 11.13 -5.06
CA LEU A 14 14.17 10.94 -6.04
C LEU A 14 12.99 11.89 -5.78
N ILE A 15 12.59 12.07 -4.53
CA ILE A 15 11.52 13.02 -4.14
C ILE A 15 11.89 14.46 -4.53
N HIS A 16 13.15 14.85 -4.33
CA HIS A 16 13.61 16.21 -4.68
C HIS A 16 13.80 16.41 -6.19
N GLN A 17 14.13 15.37 -6.96
CA GLN A 17 14.21 15.43 -8.42
C GLN A 17 12.82 15.47 -9.08
N ASP A 18 11.87 14.67 -8.60
CA ASP A 18 10.48 14.64 -9.12
C ASP A 18 9.70 15.93 -8.86
N GLY A 19 10.06 16.70 -7.83
CA GLY A 19 9.40 17.97 -7.50
C GLY A 19 9.57 19.06 -8.56
N ALA A 20 10.65 19.03 -9.35
CA ALA A 20 10.88 20.01 -10.40
C ALA A 20 10.12 19.66 -11.70
N GLU A 21 9.99 18.38 -12.04
CA GLU A 21 9.34 17.93 -13.29
C GLU A 21 7.82 17.76 -13.18
N ARG A 22 7.26 17.54 -11.98
CA ARG A 22 5.80 17.40 -11.78
C ARG A 22 4.98 18.67 -12.01
N SER A 23 5.61 19.83 -12.06
CA SER A 23 4.94 21.12 -12.29
C SER A 23 4.22 21.18 -13.65
N ASN A 24 4.66 20.39 -14.64
CA ASN A 24 4.11 20.40 -16.00
C ASN A 24 3.26 19.18 -16.40
N ALA A 25 3.17 18.15 -15.54
CA ALA A 25 2.31 17.00 -15.80
C ALA A 25 0.97 17.20 -15.07
N ARG A 26 0.10 18.00 -15.67
CA ARG A 26 -1.32 18.09 -15.31
C ARG A 26 -1.94 16.70 -15.51
N MET A 27 -1.92 15.88 -14.47
CA MET A 27 -2.58 14.57 -14.44
C MET A 27 -4.06 14.80 -14.76
N ASP A 28 -4.47 14.34 -15.94
CA ASP A 28 -5.86 14.28 -16.38
C ASP A 28 -6.67 13.47 -15.35
N GLY A 29 -7.92 13.87 -15.12
CA GLY A 29 -8.79 13.30 -14.07
C GLY A 29 -9.15 11.82 -14.27
N LYS A 30 -8.61 11.16 -15.30
CA LYS A 30 -8.84 9.76 -15.66
C LYS A 30 -7.93 8.76 -14.95
N ASP A 31 -6.82 9.20 -14.34
CA ASP A 31 -5.85 8.31 -13.67
C ASP A 31 -6.08 8.17 -12.15
N LYS A 32 -7.20 8.67 -11.62
CA LYS A 32 -7.51 8.60 -10.19
C LYS A 32 -8.31 7.34 -9.89
N LEU A 33 -7.70 6.43 -9.13
CA LEU A 33 -8.39 5.29 -8.53
C LEU A 33 -9.61 5.78 -7.74
N THR A 34 -10.75 5.11 -7.92
CA THR A 34 -11.89 5.29 -7.03
C THR A 34 -11.51 4.95 -5.59
N LYS A 35 -12.25 5.47 -4.61
CA LYS A 35 -12.04 5.14 -3.19
C LYS A 35 -11.98 3.63 -2.97
N THR A 36 -12.93 2.89 -3.55
CA THR A 36 -13.01 1.43 -3.43
C THR A 36 -11.81 0.71 -4.05
N GLU A 37 -11.36 1.15 -5.23
CA GLU A 37 -10.16 0.58 -5.86
C GLU A 37 -8.90 0.88 -5.04
N LEU A 38 -8.78 2.09 -4.51
CA LEU A 38 -7.66 2.48 -3.67
C LEU A 38 -7.60 1.65 -2.38
N GLU A 39 -8.74 1.46 -1.71
CA GLU A 39 -8.83 0.64 -0.50
C GLU A 39 -8.45 -0.83 -0.78
N ARG A 40 -8.92 -1.39 -1.90
CA ARG A 40 -8.57 -2.75 -2.32
C ARG A 40 -7.08 -2.86 -2.63
N TRP A 41 -6.51 -1.88 -3.34
CA TRP A 41 -5.08 -1.83 -3.63
C TRP A 41 -4.24 -1.74 -2.35
N ALA A 42 -4.65 -0.89 -1.40
CA ALA A 42 -3.96 -0.71 -0.14
C ALA A 42 -3.94 -1.99 0.70
N THR A 43 -5.11 -2.61 0.90
CA THR A 43 -5.25 -3.84 1.69
C THR A 43 -4.53 -5.04 1.06
N THR A 44 -4.61 -5.19 -0.27
CA THR A 44 -3.90 -6.24 -1.00
C THR A 44 -2.38 -6.06 -0.92
N SER A 45 -1.89 -4.84 -1.15
CA SER A 45 -0.45 -4.53 -1.06
C SER A 45 0.08 -4.77 0.36
N TRP A 46 -0.69 -4.37 1.37
CA TRP A 46 -0.34 -4.62 2.76
C TRP A 46 -0.28 -6.11 3.08
N ALA A 47 -1.26 -6.91 2.64
CA ALA A 47 -1.27 -8.35 2.89
C ALA A 47 -0.08 -9.07 2.25
N ILE A 48 0.30 -8.69 1.02
CA ILE A 48 1.49 -9.22 0.34
C ILE A 48 2.77 -8.85 1.10
N TRP A 49 2.90 -7.59 1.51
CA TRP A 49 4.05 -7.14 2.28
C TRP A 49 4.15 -7.86 3.63
N ASN A 50 3.03 -8.03 4.31
CA ASN A 50 2.96 -8.77 5.57
C ASN A 50 3.33 -10.25 5.40
N ALA A 51 2.84 -10.92 4.34
CA ALA A 51 3.20 -12.30 4.03
C ALA A 51 4.71 -12.46 3.74
N ARG A 52 5.30 -11.49 3.01
CA ARG A 52 6.75 -11.44 2.78
C ARG A 52 7.51 -11.30 4.10
N ASN A 53 7.03 -10.45 5.01
CA ASN A 53 7.66 -10.26 6.32
C ASN A 53 7.59 -11.53 7.17
N LYS A 54 6.43 -12.20 7.22
CA LYS A 54 6.28 -13.49 7.90
C LYS A 54 7.25 -14.53 7.35
N TYR A 55 7.43 -14.60 6.04
CA TYR A 55 8.43 -15.49 5.46
C TYR A 55 9.86 -15.13 5.89
N PHE A 56 10.22 -13.84 5.86
CA PHE A 56 11.58 -13.40 6.17
C PHE A 56 11.94 -13.55 7.65
N PHE A 57 11.04 -13.16 8.56
CA PHE A 57 11.29 -13.11 10.01
C PHE A 57 10.87 -14.39 10.75
N GLU A 58 9.79 -15.04 10.31
CA GLU A 58 9.20 -16.19 11.01
C GLU A 58 9.39 -17.51 10.23
N ARG A 59 9.93 -17.46 9.01
CA ARG A 59 10.07 -18.62 8.10
C ARG A 59 8.72 -19.26 7.72
N VAL A 60 7.63 -18.50 7.82
CA VAL A 60 6.29 -18.97 7.48
C VAL A 60 5.92 -18.49 6.07
N GLN A 61 5.75 -19.44 5.14
CA GLN A 61 5.22 -19.15 3.81
C GLN A 61 3.70 -19.26 3.82
N MET A 62 3.03 -18.12 3.60
CA MET A 62 1.58 -18.10 3.46
C MET A 62 1.15 -18.52 2.06
N GLN A 63 0.05 -19.28 1.98
CA GLN A 63 -0.56 -19.62 0.69
C GLN A 63 -1.20 -18.37 0.06
N PRO A 64 -1.12 -18.18 -1.26
CA PRO A 64 -1.68 -17.00 -1.94
C PRO A 64 -3.16 -16.75 -1.62
N ARG A 65 -3.95 -17.83 -1.49
CA ARG A 65 -5.36 -17.75 -1.11
C ARG A 65 -5.54 -17.15 0.28
N THR A 66 -4.77 -17.61 1.26
CA THR A 66 -4.78 -17.07 2.63
C THR A 66 -4.37 -15.59 2.67
N ILE A 67 -3.43 -15.17 1.82
CA ILE A 67 -3.03 -13.75 1.71
C ILE A 67 -4.21 -12.92 1.20
N MET A 68 -4.93 -13.42 0.18
CA MET A 68 -6.11 -12.75 -0.34
C MET A 68 -7.24 -12.70 0.69
N ASP A 69 -7.53 -13.81 1.36
CA ASP A 69 -8.56 -13.88 2.41
C ASP A 69 -8.28 -12.86 3.53
N HIS A 70 -7.00 -12.71 3.91
CA HIS A 70 -6.57 -11.68 4.87
C HIS A 70 -6.79 -10.25 4.35
N ALA A 71 -6.47 -9.98 3.08
CA ALA A 71 -6.70 -8.66 2.49
C ALA A 71 -8.19 -8.31 2.46
N THR A 72 -9.03 -9.26 2.05
CA THR A 72 -10.49 -9.09 1.99
C THR A 72 -11.09 -8.89 3.38
N GLY A 73 -10.74 -9.72 4.36
CA GLY A 73 -11.23 -9.57 5.73
C GLY A 73 -10.85 -8.22 6.35
N LEU A 74 -9.60 -7.78 6.15
CA LEU A 74 -9.15 -6.46 6.63
C LEU A 74 -9.93 -5.31 5.97
N LEU A 75 -10.22 -5.42 4.68
CA LEU A 75 -11.01 -4.42 3.96
C LEU A 75 -12.43 -4.34 4.49
N GLU A 76 -13.07 -5.49 4.72
CA GLU A 76 -14.44 -5.56 5.27
C GLU A 76 -14.51 -4.99 6.69
N ASP A 77 -13.52 -5.28 7.54
CA ASP A 77 -13.40 -4.69 8.88
C ASP A 77 -13.27 -3.16 8.79
N TYR A 78 -12.39 -2.67 7.93
CA TYR A 78 -12.21 -1.23 7.71
C TYR A 78 -13.50 -0.56 7.23
N GLN A 79 -14.19 -1.14 6.26
CA GLN A 79 -15.43 -0.58 5.71
C GLN A 79 -16.55 -0.56 6.74
N ARG A 80 -16.68 -1.61 7.57
CA ARG A 80 -17.63 -1.64 8.70
C ARG A 80 -17.33 -0.54 9.71
N LEU A 81 -16.07 -0.34 10.08
CA LEU A 81 -15.67 0.72 11.00
C LEU A 81 -15.91 2.11 10.41
N ALA A 82 -15.56 2.32 9.14
CA ALA A 82 -15.79 3.59 8.46
C ALA A 82 -17.29 3.94 8.37
N ALA A 83 -18.15 2.95 8.13
CA ALA A 83 -19.60 3.13 8.13
C ALA A 83 -20.13 3.53 9.52
N SER A 84 -19.60 2.91 10.58
CA SER A 84 -19.98 3.21 11.97
C SER A 84 -19.60 4.63 12.41
N GLN A 85 -18.47 5.15 11.91
CA GLN A 85 -18.01 6.50 12.22
C GLN A 85 -18.79 7.60 11.48
N ASN A 86 -19.35 7.28 10.31
CA ASN A 86 -20.18 8.21 9.54
C ASN A 86 -21.62 8.35 10.08
N THR A 87 -22.01 7.53 11.06
CA THR A 87 -23.37 7.51 11.66
C THR A 87 -23.42 8.09 13.07
N SER A 88 -22.30 8.61 13.60
CA SER A 88 -22.22 9.41 14.84
C SER A 88 -22.04 10.89 14.51
#